data_AF-A0A7W4TQM9-F1
#
_entry.id   AF-A0A7W4TQM9-F1
#
_cell.length_a   1.000
_cell.length_b   1.000
_cell.length_c   1.000
_cell.angle_alpha   90.00
_cell.angle_beta   90.00
_cell.angle_gamma   90.00
#
_symmetry.space_group_name_H-M   'P 1'
#
loop_
_entity.id
_entity.type
_entity.pdbx_description
1 polymer ?
#
loop_
_entity_poly.entity_id
_entity_poly.type
_entity_poly.pdbx_seq_one_letter_code
_entity_poly.pdbx_strand_id
1 'polypeptide(L)'
;MDATWTAEVLALYDAVVTAVHRAGATGSFTFEDPAGTVVALHLQCPFRLLWDGVLAIGSHDVHHTRQDLTGEESDGLDTVYDQRTGTLNAALLTARPRVTGASVGEAGALSVTWEPGFRLEVFPDCSGHIEMWRTFRLADGARHYTYPARLDQREGCAPTPAGAPVHTATGTSCDVDPDTIRLPWVEYGRT
;
A
#
# COMPACT_ATOMS: atom_id res chain seq x y z
N MET A 1 6.48 10.60 16.49
CA MET A 1 5.50 10.09 15.52
C MET A 1 4.25 10.95 15.63
N ASP A 2 3.74 11.45 14.51
CA ASP A 2 2.51 12.24 14.45
C ASP A 2 1.29 11.34 14.75
N ALA A 3 0.43 11.76 15.68
CA ALA A 3 -0.69 10.97 16.18
C ALA A 3 -1.81 10.74 15.15
N THR A 4 -1.82 11.51 14.06
CA THR A 4 -2.89 11.47 13.05
C THR A 4 -2.87 10.21 12.18
N TRP A 5 -1.69 9.67 11.82
CA TRP A 5 -1.58 8.42 11.03
C TRP A 5 -2.11 7.21 11.79
N THR A 6 -1.87 7.19 13.10
CA THR A 6 -2.33 6.13 13.97
C THR A 6 -3.85 6.04 13.97
N ALA A 7 -4.57 7.16 14.00
CA ALA A 7 -6.03 7.16 14.08
C ALA A 7 -6.71 6.48 12.89
N GLU A 8 -6.18 6.63 11.68
CA GLU A 8 -6.82 6.14 10.45
C GLU A 8 -6.43 4.70 10.13
N VAL A 9 -5.19 4.30 10.45
CA VAL A 9 -4.84 2.88 10.44
C VAL A 9 -5.61 2.15 11.54
N LEU A 10 -5.79 2.76 12.71
CA LEU A 10 -6.67 2.22 13.75
C LEU A 10 -8.14 2.19 13.31
N ALA A 11 -8.57 3.03 12.36
CA ALA A 11 -9.91 2.98 11.80
C ALA A 11 -10.15 1.72 10.94
N LEU A 12 -9.09 0.99 10.57
CA LEU A 12 -9.24 -0.34 9.97
C LEU A 12 -9.70 -1.38 11.01
N TYR A 13 -9.58 -1.12 12.31
CA TYR A 13 -10.05 -2.04 13.34
C TYR A 13 -11.56 -2.28 13.19
N ASP A 14 -11.98 -3.55 13.28
CA ASP A 14 -13.35 -4.02 13.04
C ASP A 14 -13.87 -3.81 11.60
N ALA A 15 -13.04 -3.29 10.68
CA ALA A 15 -13.40 -3.24 9.28
C ALA A 15 -13.39 -4.65 8.67
N VAL A 16 -14.30 -4.90 7.73
CA VAL A 16 -14.36 -6.14 6.96
C VAL A 16 -13.39 -6.05 5.79
N VAL A 17 -12.51 -7.04 5.62
CA VAL A 17 -11.67 -7.13 4.43
C VAL A 17 -12.53 -7.62 3.27
N THR A 18 -12.72 -6.80 2.24
CA THR A 18 -13.66 -7.09 1.14
C THR A 18 -12.96 -7.53 -0.14
N ALA A 19 -11.76 -7.02 -0.41
CA ALA A 19 -11.01 -7.41 -1.61
C ALA A 19 -9.51 -7.16 -1.46
N VAL A 20 -8.74 -7.94 -2.21
CA VAL A 20 -7.33 -7.71 -2.51
C VAL A 20 -7.19 -7.66 -4.02
N HIS A 21 -6.54 -6.64 -4.55
CA HIS A 21 -6.34 -6.49 -5.98
C HIS A 21 -5.04 -5.75 -6.25
N ARG A 22 -4.72 -5.59 -7.53
CA ARG A 22 -3.58 -4.81 -7.98
C ARG A 22 -4.03 -3.44 -8.46
N ALA A 23 -3.31 -2.40 -8.08
CA ALA A 23 -3.44 -1.05 -8.62
C ALA A 23 -2.17 -0.69 -9.40
N GLY A 24 -2.14 -1.01 -10.70
CA GLY A 24 -0.95 -0.86 -11.53
C GLY A 24 0.17 -1.84 -11.13
N ALA A 25 1.24 -1.32 -10.54
CA ALA A 25 2.38 -2.11 -10.03
C ALA A 25 2.36 -2.26 -8.50
N THR A 26 1.24 -1.97 -7.84
CA THR A 26 1.11 -1.93 -6.38
C THR A 26 0.04 -2.90 -5.89
N GLY A 27 0.21 -3.43 -4.68
CA GLY A 27 -0.84 -4.17 -3.99
C GLY A 27 -1.89 -3.23 -3.42
N SER A 28 -3.16 -3.63 -3.45
CA SER A 28 -4.26 -2.85 -2.90
C SER A 28 -5.21 -3.75 -2.10
N PHE A 29 -5.58 -3.28 -0.90
CA PHE A 29 -6.54 -3.93 -0.03
C PHE A 29 -7.73 -3.01 0.17
N THR A 30 -8.93 -3.55 0.09
CA THR A 30 -10.18 -2.85 0.32
C THR A 30 -10.83 -3.36 1.60
N PHE A 31 -11.30 -2.43 2.41
CA PHE A 31 -11.98 -2.65 3.68
C PHE A 31 -13.33 -1.93 3.67
N GLU A 32 -14.29 -2.45 4.41
CA GLU A 32 -15.57 -1.80 4.69
C GLU A 32 -15.65 -1.59 6.21
N ASP A 33 -15.66 -0.33 6.65
CA ASP A 33 -15.75 0.00 8.07
C ASP A 33 -17.16 -0.32 8.64
N PRO A 34 -17.37 -0.29 9.96
CA PRO A 34 -18.69 -0.56 10.56
C PRO A 34 -19.80 0.41 10.12
N ALA A 35 -19.46 1.59 9.59
CA ALA A 35 -20.41 2.55 9.02
C ALA A 35 -20.73 2.28 7.55
N GLY A 36 -20.12 1.26 6.93
CA GLY A 36 -20.28 0.92 5.51
C GLY A 36 -19.39 1.76 4.58
N THR A 37 -18.43 2.52 5.12
CA THR A 37 -17.49 3.30 4.32
C THR A 37 -16.43 2.37 3.74
N VAL A 38 -16.18 2.48 2.44
CA VAL A 38 -15.12 1.72 1.79
C VAL A 38 -13.78 2.46 1.91
N VAL A 39 -12.80 1.80 2.52
CA VAL A 39 -11.43 2.27 2.70
C VAL A 39 -10.50 1.43 1.83
N ALA A 40 -9.63 2.07 1.07
CA ALA A 40 -8.56 1.42 0.31
C ALA A 40 -7.21 1.66 0.97
N LEU A 41 -6.35 0.65 0.95
CA LEU A 41 -4.94 0.68 1.37
C LEU A 41 -4.08 0.28 0.16
N HIS A 42 -3.30 1.22 -0.37
CA HIS A 42 -2.37 0.97 -1.46
C HIS A 42 -0.95 0.80 -0.92
N LEU A 43 -0.22 -0.18 -1.46
CA LEU A 43 1.09 -0.62 -0.98
C LEU A 43 2.13 -0.50 -2.10
N GLN A 44 3.00 0.52 -2.00
CA GLN A 44 4.08 0.76 -2.96
C GLN A 44 5.38 0.05 -2.55
N CYS A 45 5.64 -0.05 -1.24
CA CYS A 45 6.78 -0.78 -0.69
C CYS A 45 6.56 -2.30 -0.65
N PRO A 46 7.62 -3.09 -0.41
CA PRO A 46 7.51 -4.52 -0.15
C PRO A 46 6.48 -4.82 0.93
N PHE A 47 5.66 -5.82 0.66
CA PHE A 47 4.65 -6.31 1.58
C PHE A 47 4.53 -7.82 1.47
N ARG A 48 3.93 -8.42 2.49
CA ARG A 48 3.49 -9.79 2.46
C ARG A 48 2.17 -9.98 3.17
N LEU A 49 1.36 -10.88 2.63
CA LEU A 49 0.22 -11.45 3.30
C LEU A 49 0.57 -12.86 3.76
N LEU A 50 0.47 -13.09 5.06
CA LEU A 50 0.58 -14.40 5.68
C LEU A 50 -0.81 -14.97 5.96
N TRP A 51 -0.94 -16.29 5.88
CA TRP A 51 -2.09 -17.04 6.37
C TRP A 51 -1.57 -18.21 7.21
N ASP A 52 -1.93 -18.24 8.50
CA ASP A 52 -1.44 -19.23 9.47
C ASP A 52 0.10 -19.34 9.48
N GLY A 53 0.77 -18.19 9.32
CA GLY A 53 2.23 -18.07 9.28
C GLY A 53 2.90 -18.42 7.94
N VAL A 54 2.14 -18.88 6.94
CA VAL A 54 2.64 -19.19 5.60
C VAL A 54 2.49 -17.97 4.69
N LEU A 55 3.52 -17.69 3.87
CA LEU A 55 3.47 -16.63 2.87
C LEU A 55 2.45 -16.96 1.78
N ALA A 56 1.30 -16.29 1.81
CA ALA A 56 0.23 -16.45 0.83
C ALA A 56 0.44 -15.56 -0.39
N ILE A 57 0.76 -14.28 -0.18
CA ILE A 57 0.98 -13.30 -1.25
C ILE A 57 2.19 -12.44 -0.89
N GLY A 58 3.11 -12.24 -1.82
CA GLY A 58 4.23 -11.30 -1.69
C GLY A 58 4.15 -10.19 -2.71
N SER A 59 4.75 -9.04 -2.42
CA SER A 59 4.82 -7.92 -3.36
C SER A 59 5.46 -8.29 -4.70
N HIS A 60 6.46 -9.17 -4.73
CA HIS A 60 7.08 -9.64 -5.96
C HIS A 60 6.13 -10.39 -6.89
N ASP A 61 5.06 -11.01 -6.35
CA ASP A 61 4.06 -11.71 -7.16
C ASP A 61 3.42 -10.76 -8.20
N VAL A 62 3.42 -9.44 -7.95
CA VAL A 62 2.90 -8.37 -8.82
C VAL A 62 3.69 -8.25 -10.14
N HIS A 63 4.93 -8.74 -10.18
CA HIS A 63 5.81 -8.64 -11.35
C HIS A 63 6.03 -9.98 -12.06
N HIS A 64 5.57 -11.09 -11.47
CA HIS A 64 5.75 -12.41 -12.03
C HIS A 64 4.60 -12.75 -12.95
N THR A 65 4.86 -12.78 -14.26
CA THR A 65 3.93 -13.34 -15.24
C THR A 65 3.73 -14.83 -14.98
N ARG A 66 2.52 -15.29 -15.28
CA ARG A 66 2.14 -16.69 -15.17
C ARG A 66 2.90 -17.55 -16.19
N GLN A 67 3.61 -18.58 -15.72
CA GLN A 67 4.40 -19.48 -16.56
C GLN A 67 3.56 -20.44 -17.41
N ASP A 68 2.29 -20.64 -17.05
CA ASP A 68 1.35 -21.50 -17.78
C ASP A 68 0.72 -20.83 -19.01
N LEU A 69 1.02 -19.54 -19.25
CA LEU A 69 0.64 -18.83 -20.47
C LEU A 69 1.72 -19.05 -21.54
N THR A 70 1.64 -20.16 -22.27
CA THR A 70 2.46 -20.37 -23.47
C THR A 70 1.77 -19.78 -24.70
N GLY A 71 2.18 -18.60 -25.18
CA GLY A 71 1.70 -18.02 -26.44
C GLY A 71 1.59 -16.48 -26.44
N GLU A 72 1.13 -15.92 -27.57
CA GLU A 72 0.81 -14.49 -27.77
C GLU A 72 -0.31 -13.97 -26.83
N GLU A 73 -0.87 -14.82 -25.96
CA GLU A 73 -1.81 -14.45 -24.89
C GLU A 73 -1.13 -13.71 -23.71
N SER A 74 0.21 -13.60 -23.72
CA SER A 74 1.00 -12.85 -22.73
C SER A 74 0.82 -11.33 -22.82
N ASP A 75 0.16 -10.80 -23.86
CA ASP A 75 -0.04 -9.37 -24.04
C ASP A 75 -1.05 -8.79 -23.00
N GLY A 76 -1.64 -9.65 -22.16
CA GLY A 76 -2.66 -9.32 -21.17
C GLY A 76 -2.36 -9.80 -19.75
N LEU A 77 -1.43 -9.12 -19.08
CA LEU A 77 -1.62 -8.57 -17.72
C LEU A 77 -1.80 -9.49 -16.49
N ASP A 78 -2.07 -10.79 -16.61
CA ASP A 78 -2.30 -11.65 -15.44
C ASP A 78 -0.99 -12.13 -14.78
N THR A 79 -0.81 -11.75 -13.52
CA THR A 79 0.36 -12.08 -12.71
C THR A 79 0.07 -13.21 -11.72
N VAL A 80 1.12 -13.78 -11.12
CA VAL A 80 0.97 -14.69 -9.96
C VAL A 80 0.15 -14.02 -8.86
N TYR A 81 0.28 -12.71 -8.69
CA TYR A 81 -0.53 -11.93 -7.75
C TYR A 81 -2.01 -11.96 -8.10
N ASP A 82 -2.38 -11.70 -9.37
CA ASP A 82 -3.77 -11.67 -9.81
C ASP A 82 -4.46 -13.03 -9.59
N GLN A 83 -3.77 -14.14 -9.89
CA GLN A 83 -4.28 -15.49 -9.59
C GLN A 83 -4.52 -15.70 -8.09
N ARG A 84 -3.53 -15.41 -7.25
CA ARG A 84 -3.62 -15.63 -5.80
C ARG A 84 -4.68 -14.75 -5.14
N THR A 85 -4.79 -13.51 -5.57
CA THR A 85 -5.83 -12.60 -5.09
C THR A 85 -7.22 -13.05 -5.55
N GLY A 86 -7.37 -13.64 -6.75
CA GLY A 86 -8.63 -14.25 -7.18
C GLY A 86 -9.12 -15.35 -6.23
N THR A 87 -8.23 -16.28 -5.85
CA THR A 87 -8.56 -17.33 -4.86
C THR A 87 -8.90 -16.72 -3.50
N LEU A 88 -8.10 -15.75 -3.03
CA LEU A 88 -8.33 -15.08 -1.76
C LEU A 88 -9.68 -14.34 -1.75
N ASN A 89 -10.00 -13.58 -2.81
CA ASN A 89 -11.23 -12.81 -2.91
C ASN A 89 -12.48 -13.70 -2.88
N ALA A 90 -12.44 -14.87 -3.52
CA ALA A 90 -13.53 -15.84 -3.42
C ALA A 90 -13.77 -16.28 -1.96
N ALA A 91 -12.70 -16.49 -1.19
CA ALA A 91 -12.81 -16.80 0.24
C ALA A 91 -13.32 -15.60 1.05
N LEU A 92 -12.82 -14.38 0.79
CA LEU A 92 -13.23 -13.15 1.49
C LEU A 92 -14.72 -12.85 1.29
N LEU A 93 -15.26 -13.05 0.09
CA LEU A 93 -16.68 -12.84 -0.20
C LEU A 93 -17.60 -13.72 0.68
N THR A 94 -17.14 -14.92 1.02
CA THR A 94 -17.91 -15.87 1.83
C THR A 94 -17.68 -15.64 3.33
N ALA A 95 -16.41 -15.50 3.75
CA ALA A 95 -16.04 -15.43 5.16
C ALA A 95 -16.26 -14.05 5.78
N ARG A 96 -16.19 -12.97 4.97
CA ARG A 96 -16.24 -11.56 5.40
C ARG A 96 -15.45 -11.31 6.69
N PRO A 97 -14.14 -11.62 6.71
CA PRO A 97 -13.37 -11.55 7.94
C PRO A 97 -13.19 -10.11 8.40
N ARG A 98 -13.17 -9.93 9.72
CA ARG A 98 -12.98 -8.63 10.37
C ARG A 98 -11.55 -8.46 10.82
N VAL A 99 -11.02 -7.26 10.63
CA VAL A 99 -9.72 -6.84 11.16
C VAL A 99 -9.77 -6.84 12.69
N THR A 100 -8.90 -7.66 13.28
CA THR A 100 -8.77 -7.84 14.73
C THR A 100 -7.62 -7.02 15.31
N GLY A 101 -6.78 -6.42 14.46
CA GLY A 101 -5.68 -5.57 14.90
C GLY A 101 -5.04 -4.84 13.74
N ALA A 102 -4.69 -3.58 13.94
CA ALA A 102 -3.97 -2.75 13.00
C ALA A 102 -2.96 -1.87 13.76
N SER A 103 -1.75 -1.72 13.25
CA SER A 103 -0.70 -0.94 13.90
C SER A 103 0.29 -0.36 12.90
N VAL A 104 0.78 0.85 13.21
CA VAL A 104 1.92 1.47 12.54
C VAL A 104 3.10 1.47 13.50
N GLY A 105 4.17 0.79 13.12
CA GLY A 105 5.42 0.70 13.85
C GLY A 105 6.45 1.74 13.42
N GLU A 106 7.69 1.48 13.80
CA GLU A 106 8.83 2.29 13.42
C GLU A 106 8.98 2.38 11.90
N ALA A 107 9.46 3.53 11.42
CA ALA A 107 9.66 3.82 10.01
C ALA A 107 8.42 3.57 9.13
N GLY A 108 7.21 3.61 9.71
CA GLY A 108 5.96 3.41 9.00
C GLY A 108 5.64 1.95 8.68
N ALA A 109 6.31 0.98 9.30
CA ALA A 109 5.96 -0.43 9.16
C ALA A 109 4.48 -0.62 9.51
N LEU A 110 3.70 -1.26 8.64
CA LEU A 110 2.26 -1.47 8.84
C LEU A 110 2.00 -2.95 9.09
N SER A 111 1.21 -3.25 10.10
CA SER A 111 0.71 -4.60 10.37
C SER A 111 -0.80 -4.59 10.54
N VAL A 112 -1.51 -5.43 9.78
CA VAL A 112 -2.96 -5.61 9.86
C VAL A 112 -3.26 -7.10 9.99
N THR A 113 -4.10 -7.48 10.94
CA THR A 113 -4.43 -8.88 11.27
C THR A 113 -5.94 -9.10 11.22
N TRP A 114 -6.37 -10.26 10.75
CA TRP A 114 -7.76 -10.70 10.75
C TRP A 114 -7.88 -12.21 10.83
N GLU A 115 -9.03 -12.71 11.29
CA GLU A 115 -9.30 -14.14 11.35
C GLU A 115 -9.70 -14.72 9.99
N PRO A 116 -9.45 -16.02 9.73
CA PRO A 116 -8.64 -16.93 10.52
C PRO A 116 -7.14 -16.79 10.18
N GLY A 117 -6.35 -16.21 11.09
CA GLY A 117 -4.88 -16.26 11.03
C GLY A 117 -4.21 -15.46 9.91
N PHE A 118 -4.89 -14.51 9.29
CA PHE A 118 -4.28 -13.65 8.27
C PHE A 118 -3.50 -12.50 8.90
N ARG A 119 -2.38 -12.15 8.26
CA ARG A 119 -1.57 -10.98 8.62
C ARG A 119 -0.93 -10.32 7.40
N LEU A 120 -1.29 -9.07 7.13
CA LEU A 120 -0.61 -8.19 6.20
C LEU A 120 0.52 -7.46 6.92
N GLU A 121 1.73 -7.51 6.36
CA GLU A 121 2.89 -6.74 6.82
C GLU A 121 3.46 -5.92 5.65
N VAL A 122 3.73 -4.63 5.90
CA VAL A 122 4.34 -3.71 4.94
C VAL A 122 5.68 -3.26 5.50
N PHE A 123 6.70 -3.32 4.66
CA PHE A 123 8.09 -3.03 5.00
C PHE A 123 8.58 -1.83 4.16
N PRO A 124 8.37 -0.61 4.65
CA PRO A 124 9.12 0.58 4.23
C PRO A 124 10.60 0.30 3.99
N ASP A 125 11.05 0.42 2.74
CA ASP A 125 12.43 0.15 2.32
C ASP A 125 13.07 1.31 1.53
N CYS A 126 12.27 2.32 1.16
CA CYS A 126 12.76 3.51 0.48
C CYS A 126 13.24 4.58 1.47
N SER A 127 14.29 5.32 1.11
CA SER A 127 14.67 6.56 1.80
C SER A 127 13.98 7.78 1.17
N GLY A 128 13.84 8.87 1.93
CA GLY A 128 13.31 10.13 1.43
C GLY A 128 11.78 10.27 1.54
N HIS A 129 11.18 11.07 0.66
CA HIS A 129 9.75 11.42 0.69
C HIS A 129 8.91 10.61 -0.31
N ILE A 130 9.36 9.41 -0.66
CA ILE A 130 8.64 8.51 -1.59
C ILE A 130 7.49 7.85 -0.82
N GLU A 131 6.26 7.97 -1.34
CA GLU A 131 5.07 7.36 -0.77
C GLU A 131 5.20 5.83 -0.74
N MET A 132 5.19 5.25 0.45
CA MET A 132 5.39 3.83 0.69
C MET A 132 4.07 3.08 0.80
N TRP A 133 3.10 3.69 1.45
CA TRP A 133 1.71 3.23 1.47
C TRP A 133 0.77 4.41 1.68
N ARG A 134 -0.49 4.22 1.30
CA ARG A 134 -1.53 5.19 1.58
C ARG A 134 -2.87 4.55 1.91
N THR A 135 -3.65 5.19 2.78
CA THR A 135 -5.06 4.87 3.01
C THR A 135 -5.97 6.01 2.60
N PHE A 136 -7.15 5.69 2.08
CA PHE A 136 -8.14 6.68 1.70
C PHE A 136 -9.54 6.07 1.61
N ARG A 137 -10.57 6.89 1.78
CA ARG A 137 -11.95 6.46 1.60
C ARG A 137 -12.34 6.66 0.14
N LEU A 138 -12.96 5.64 -0.46
CA LEU A 138 -13.33 5.70 -1.88
C LEU A 138 -14.44 6.72 -2.16
N ALA A 139 -15.31 6.98 -1.18
CA ALA A 139 -16.44 7.88 -1.34
C ALA A 139 -16.04 9.37 -1.35
N ASP A 140 -14.98 9.74 -0.61
CA ASP A 140 -14.58 11.13 -0.46
C ASP A 140 -13.35 11.50 -1.30
N GLY A 141 -12.51 10.55 -1.71
CA GLY A 141 -11.44 10.66 -2.72
C GLY A 141 -10.40 11.79 -2.52
N ALA A 142 -10.58 12.61 -1.48
CA ALA A 142 -9.89 13.86 -1.26
C ALA A 142 -8.99 13.78 -0.04
N ARG A 143 -9.32 12.91 0.92
CA ARG A 143 -8.49 12.72 2.12
C ARG A 143 -7.73 11.41 2.01
N HIS A 144 -6.45 11.55 1.68
CA HIS A 144 -5.51 10.46 1.66
C HIS A 144 -4.56 10.61 2.84
N TYR A 145 -4.21 9.50 3.45
CA TYR A 145 -3.16 9.42 4.45
C TYR A 145 -2.01 8.63 3.88
N THR A 146 -0.85 9.25 3.71
CA THR A 146 0.33 8.60 3.14
C THR A 146 1.43 8.45 4.19
N TYR A 147 2.21 7.37 4.09
CA TYR A 147 3.51 7.30 4.74
C TYR A 147 4.62 7.31 3.69
N PRO A 148 5.69 8.11 3.87
CA PRO A 148 5.79 9.20 4.83
C PRO A 148 4.69 10.24 4.57
N ALA A 149 4.38 11.01 5.61
CA ALA A 149 3.52 12.17 5.49
C ALA A 149 4.06 13.09 4.40
N ARG A 150 3.25 13.44 3.39
CA ARG A 150 3.67 14.54 2.52
C ARG A 150 3.51 15.85 3.27
N LEU A 151 4.54 16.70 3.19
CA LEU A 151 4.50 18.02 3.81
C LEU A 151 3.44 18.94 3.18
N ASP A 152 2.96 18.63 1.97
CA ASP A 152 1.95 19.38 1.22
C ASP A 152 0.50 19.04 1.60
N GLN A 153 0.23 17.93 2.32
CA GLN A 153 -1.13 17.49 2.67
C GLN A 153 -1.85 18.36 3.71
N ARG A 154 -1.20 19.44 4.20
CA ARG A 154 -1.86 20.43 5.09
C ARG A 154 -2.69 21.47 4.33
N GLU A 155 -2.50 21.57 3.02
CA GLU A 155 -3.31 22.43 2.18
C GLU A 155 -4.04 21.51 1.20
N GLY A 156 -5.36 21.38 1.37
CA GLY A 156 -6.17 20.54 0.50
C GLY A 156 -5.82 20.80 -0.96
N CYS A 157 -5.78 19.73 -1.77
CA CYS A 157 -5.53 19.82 -3.21
C CYS A 157 -6.58 20.77 -3.81
N ALA A 158 -6.25 22.06 -3.87
CA ALA A 158 -7.09 23.05 -4.49
C ALA A 158 -7.14 22.66 -5.97
N PRO A 159 -8.33 22.58 -6.59
CA PRO A 159 -8.40 22.34 -8.01
C PRO A 159 -7.57 23.42 -8.71
N THR A 160 -6.68 22.99 -9.60
CA THR A 160 -5.91 23.91 -10.45
C THR A 160 -6.89 24.90 -11.07
N PRO A 161 -6.68 26.23 -10.93
CA PRO A 161 -7.56 27.19 -11.58
C PRO A 161 -7.60 26.90 -13.07
N ALA A 162 -8.80 26.83 -13.62
CA ALA A 162 -9.02 26.61 -15.05
C ALA A 162 -8.28 27.69 -15.84
N GLY A 163 -7.20 27.30 -16.53
CA GLY A 163 -6.37 28.21 -17.33
C GLY A 163 -4.86 28.14 -17.10
N ALA A 164 -4.36 27.31 -16.18
CA ALA A 164 -2.91 27.11 -16.06
C ALA A 164 -2.35 26.41 -17.32
N PRO A 165 -1.23 26.87 -17.90
CA PRO A 165 -0.65 26.28 -19.11
C PRO A 165 -0.21 24.84 -18.84
N VAL A 166 -0.66 23.92 -19.71
CA VAL A 166 -0.25 22.52 -19.70
C VAL A 166 1.19 22.44 -20.18
N HIS A 167 2.15 22.38 -19.26
CA HIS A 167 3.46 21.88 -19.60
C HIS A 167 3.36 20.37 -19.77
N THR A 168 3.55 19.90 -20.99
CA THR A 168 3.75 18.48 -21.32
C THR A 168 5.02 17.99 -20.62
N ALA A 169 4.87 17.48 -19.39
CA ALA A 169 5.90 16.74 -18.70
C ALA A 169 5.87 15.29 -19.21
N THR A 170 6.78 14.98 -20.13
CA THR A 170 7.18 13.61 -20.44
C THR A 170 8.21 13.21 -19.37
N GLY A 171 7.88 12.24 -18.52
CA GLY A 171 8.81 11.65 -17.56
C GLY A 171 8.52 12.02 -16.10
N THR A 172 7.77 11.17 -15.40
CA THR A 172 7.68 11.19 -13.94
C THR A 172 8.87 10.39 -13.40
N SER A 173 9.99 11.07 -13.18
CA SER A 173 11.05 10.60 -12.28
C SER A 173 11.14 11.63 -11.16
N CYS A 174 10.75 11.23 -9.95
CA CYS A 174 11.05 11.99 -8.74
C CYS A 174 12.49 11.67 -8.32
N ASP A 175 13.47 12.11 -9.10
CA ASP A 175 14.87 12.04 -8.70
C ASP A 175 15.08 13.00 -7.54
N VAL A 176 15.19 12.44 -6.34
CA VAL A 176 15.66 13.18 -5.15
C VAL A 176 17.18 13.31 -5.28
N ASP A 177 17.70 14.52 -5.12
CA ASP A 177 19.13 14.78 -5.07
C ASP A 177 19.78 14.01 -3.90
N PRO A 178 20.63 13.00 -4.16
CA PRO A 178 21.23 12.17 -3.12
C PRO A 178 22.20 12.96 -2.21
N ASP A 179 22.65 14.16 -2.60
CA ASP A 179 23.58 14.97 -1.81
C ASP A 179 22.92 15.74 -0.65
N THR A 180 21.60 15.66 -0.51
CA THR A 180 20.85 16.38 0.53
C THR A 180 20.85 15.67 1.90
N ILE A 181 21.30 14.41 1.99
CA ILE A 181 21.33 13.65 3.24
C ILE A 181 22.79 13.44 3.69
N ARG A 182 23.32 14.39 4.47
CA ARG A 182 24.56 14.16 5.25
C ARG A 182 24.22 13.42 6.54
N LEU A 183 24.37 12.10 6.55
CA LEU A 183 24.45 11.34 7.81
C LEU A 183 25.84 11.51 8.43
N PRO A 184 25.98 11.71 9.76
CA PRO A 184 27.28 11.66 10.40
C PRO A 184 27.85 10.23 10.30
N TRP A 185 28.96 10.09 9.60
CA TRP A 185 29.73 8.85 9.56
C TRP A 185 30.22 8.49 10.97
N VAL A 186 29.88 7.30 11.44
CA VAL A 186 30.49 6.68 12.62
C VAL A 186 31.60 5.75 12.12
N GLU A 187 32.86 6.12 12.32
CA GLU A 187 34.00 5.24 12.09
C GLU A 187 33.98 4.11 13.11
N TYR A 188 33.71 2.88 12.66
CA TYR A 188 34.01 1.69 13.44
C TYR A 188 35.50 1.39 13.36
N GLY A 189 36.22 1.70 14.44
CA GLY A 189 37.60 1.29 14.66
C GLY A 189 37.70 -0.24 14.71
N ARG A 190 38.65 -0.79 13.95
CA ARG A 190 39.05 -2.20 14.03
C ARG A 190 39.85 -2.42 15.31
N THR A 191 39.45 -3.39 16.11
CA THR A 191 40.28 -4.03 17.15
C THR A 191 41.31 -4.95 16.51
#